data_AF-A0A7V5XDW0-F1
#
_entry.id   AF-A0A7V5XDW0-F1
#
_cell.length_a   1.000
_cell.length_b   1.000
_cell.length_c   1.000
_cell.angle_alpha   90.00
_cell.angle_beta   90.00
_cell.angle_gamma   90.00
#
_symmetry.space_group_name_H-M   'P 1'
#
loop_
_entity.id
_entity.type
_entity.pdbx_description
1 polymer ?
#
loop_
_entity_poly.entity_id
_entity_poly.type
_entity_poly.pdbx_seq_one_letter_code
_entity_poly.pdbx_strand_id
1 'polypeptide(L)'
;AFQEPFIATHESMAALRLHRDQAPHELAVQLRRAFSGLVAGNVKAYGIEAIDAHGPFEIHGDQELMNQLDELLSSFVAQGRMKLSSDYKPCWRLAG
;
A
#
# COMPACT_ATOMS: atom_id res chain seq x y z
N ALA A 1 9.80 -8.13 -11.64
CA ALA A 1 9.15 -9.44 -11.87
C ALA A 1 8.25 -9.87 -10.70
N PHE A 2 7.40 -10.91 -10.86
CA PHE A 2 6.55 -11.43 -9.77
C PHE A 2 7.32 -12.13 -8.64
N GLN A 3 8.45 -12.74 -8.96
CA GLN A 3 9.25 -13.53 -8.00
C GLN A 3 10.26 -12.70 -7.21
N GLU A 4 10.49 -11.45 -7.61
CA GLU A 4 11.42 -10.57 -6.92
C GLU A 4 10.86 -10.16 -5.55
N PRO A 5 11.67 -10.27 -4.48
CA PRO A 5 11.37 -9.67 -3.20
C PRO A 5 11.09 -8.18 -3.36
N PHE A 6 10.11 -7.68 -2.60
CA PHE A 6 9.82 -6.26 -2.51
C PHE A 6 10.00 -5.84 -1.06
N ILE A 7 10.94 -4.92 -0.83
CA ILE A 7 11.17 -4.31 0.49
C ILE A 7 10.42 -2.99 0.46
N ALA A 8 9.45 -2.84 1.37
CA ALA A 8 8.63 -1.65 1.46
C ALA A 8 9.33 -0.58 2.31
N THR A 9 9.86 0.43 1.64
CA THR A 9 10.30 1.72 2.16
C THR A 9 9.43 2.84 1.57
N HIS A 10 9.40 4.02 2.19
CA HIS A 10 8.69 5.19 1.64
C HIS A 10 9.07 5.48 0.19
N GLU A 11 10.36 5.40 -0.14
CA GLU A 11 10.86 5.56 -1.51
C GLU A 11 10.30 4.49 -2.46
N SER A 12 10.39 3.21 -2.09
CA SER A 12 9.92 2.12 -2.94
C SER A 12 8.40 2.15 -3.16
N MET A 13 7.66 2.64 -2.17
CA MET A 13 6.20 2.76 -2.19
C MET A 13 5.76 3.94 -3.04
N ALA A 14 6.45 5.08 -2.93
CA ALA A 14 6.21 6.24 -3.77
C ALA A 14 6.60 6.00 -5.24
N ALA A 15 7.59 5.13 -5.50
CA ALA A 15 8.04 4.78 -6.85
C ALA A 15 7.13 3.76 -7.58
N LEU A 16 6.03 3.32 -6.97
CA LEU A 16 5.11 2.38 -7.61
C LEU A 16 4.41 3.04 -8.81
N ARG A 17 4.41 2.32 -9.94
CA ARG A 17 3.76 2.78 -11.17
C ARG A 17 2.31 2.32 -11.20
N LEU A 18 1.44 2.99 -10.46
CA LEU A 18 0.01 2.63 -10.36
C LEU A 18 -0.83 3.45 -11.35
N HIS A 19 -0.56 3.27 -12.63
CA HIS A 19 -1.37 3.83 -13.71
C HIS A 19 -1.86 2.73 -14.66
N ARG A 20 -2.96 2.99 -15.37
CA ARG A 20 -3.61 2.05 -16.31
C ARG A 20 -2.98 2.07 -17.70
N ASP A 21 -2.18 3.09 -18.01
CA ASP A 21 -1.42 3.21 -19.26
C ASP A 21 -0.15 2.33 -19.24
N GLN A 22 -0.32 1.04 -18.96
CA GLN A 22 0.74 0.01 -19.00
C GLN A 22 0.09 -1.37 -19.22
N ALA A 23 0.90 -2.39 -19.50
CA ALA A 23 0.34 -3.72 -19.70
C ALA A 23 -0.32 -4.25 -18.41
N PRO A 24 -1.49 -4.94 -18.48
CA PRO A 24 -2.22 -5.37 -17.29
C PRO A 24 -1.41 -6.21 -16.31
N HIS A 25 -0.50 -7.04 -16.80
CA HIS A 25 0.37 -7.86 -15.96
C HIS A 25 1.42 -7.02 -15.22
N GLU A 26 1.89 -5.90 -15.78
CA GLU A 26 2.80 -4.99 -15.10
C GLU A 26 2.09 -4.24 -13.97
N LEU A 27 0.88 -3.74 -14.24
CA LEU A 27 0.04 -3.13 -13.20
C LEU A 27 -0.24 -4.12 -12.06
N ALA A 28 -0.54 -5.38 -12.39
CA ALA A 28 -0.74 -6.42 -11.39
C ALA A 28 0.50 -6.64 -10.50
N VAL A 29 1.72 -6.57 -11.05
CA VAL A 29 2.96 -6.63 -10.27
C VAL A 29 3.06 -5.44 -9.31
N GLN A 30 2.72 -4.23 -9.76
CA GLN A 30 2.78 -3.03 -8.91
C GLN A 30 1.72 -3.06 -7.80
N LEU A 31 0.50 -3.49 -8.11
CA LEU A 31 -0.55 -3.71 -7.11
C LEU A 31 -0.13 -4.75 -6.07
N ARG A 32 0.46 -5.87 -6.49
CA ARG A 32 1.02 -6.87 -5.57
C ARG A 32 2.05 -6.24 -4.62
N ARG A 33 2.95 -5.40 -5.15
CA ARG A 33 3.97 -4.69 -4.35
C ARG A 33 3.32 -3.71 -3.36
N ALA A 34 2.33 -2.93 -3.80
CA ALA A 34 1.56 -2.03 -2.95
C ALA A 34 0.97 -2.78 -1.74
N PHE A 35 0.18 -3.85 -1.98
CA PHE A 35 -0.39 -4.65 -0.90
C PHE A 35 0.67 -5.27 0.01
N SER A 36 1.78 -5.76 -0.56
CA SER A 36 2.88 -6.31 0.23
C SER A 36 3.47 -5.26 1.17
N GLY A 37 3.59 -4.00 0.73
CA GLY A 37 4.04 -2.89 1.56
C GLY A 37 3.05 -2.48 2.63
N LEU A 38 1.76 -2.44 2.32
CA LEU A 38 0.71 -2.18 3.31
C LEU A 38 0.70 -3.24 4.42
N VAL A 39 0.84 -4.52 4.07
CA VAL A 39 1.01 -5.60 5.04
C VAL A 39 2.29 -5.39 5.84
N ALA A 40 3.41 -5.06 5.20
CA ALA A 40 4.67 -4.79 5.90
C ALA A 40 4.55 -3.67 6.94
N GLY A 41 3.95 -2.53 6.57
CA GLY A 41 3.71 -1.40 7.48
C GLY A 41 2.79 -1.72 8.66
N ASN A 42 1.92 -2.73 8.53
CA ASN A 42 0.97 -3.10 9.58
C ASN A 42 1.48 -4.20 10.54
N VAL A 43 2.28 -5.15 10.07
CA VAL A 43 2.63 -6.34 10.87
C VAL A 43 4.12 -6.62 11.01
N LYS A 44 4.99 -6.05 10.16
CA LYS A 44 6.43 -6.32 10.22
C LYS A 44 7.13 -5.23 11.03
N ALA A 45 8.02 -5.62 11.93
CA ALA A 45 8.74 -4.69 12.81
C ALA A 45 9.38 -3.52 12.05
N TYR A 46 10.16 -3.80 11.00
CA TYR A 46 10.79 -2.75 10.18
C TYR A 46 9.78 -1.81 9.51
N GLY A 47 8.60 -2.32 9.15
CA GLY A 47 7.55 -1.53 8.51
C GLY A 47 6.89 -0.62 9.52
N ILE A 48 6.53 -1.15 10.69
CA ILE A 48 5.95 -0.38 11.80
C ILE A 48 6.92 0.73 12.23
N GLU A 49 8.21 0.41 12.43
CA GLU A 49 9.25 1.38 12.77
C GLU A 49 9.37 2.49 11.72
N ALA A 50 9.33 2.15 10.43
CA ALA A 50 9.38 3.13 9.35
C ALA A 50 8.17 4.08 9.38
N ILE A 51 6.97 3.55 9.66
CA ILE A 51 5.74 4.33 9.75
C ILE A 51 5.74 5.25 10.97
N ASP A 52 6.23 4.77 12.12
CA ASP A 52 6.34 5.59 13.33
C ASP A 52 7.36 6.72 13.16
N ALA A 53 8.47 6.46 12.45
CA ALA A 53 9.54 7.45 12.24
C ALA A 53 9.22 8.50 11.16
N HIS A 54 8.58 8.10 10.06
CA HIS A 54 8.43 8.96 8.88
C HIS A 54 6.96 9.24 8.51
N GLY A 55 6.00 8.63 9.22
CA GLY A 55 4.58 8.69 8.88
C GLY A 55 4.16 7.64 7.85
N PRO A 56 2.91 7.70 7.36
CA PRO A 56 2.36 6.72 6.43
C PRO A 56 3.11 6.66 5.09
N PHE A 57 3.07 5.51 4.41
CA PHE A 57 3.55 5.40 3.04
C PHE A 57 2.71 6.26 2.09
N GLU A 58 3.35 7.09 1.28
CA GLU A 58 2.67 7.81 0.21
C GLU A 58 2.68 6.94 -1.05
N ILE A 59 1.48 6.73 -1.61
CA ILE A 59 1.28 5.90 -2.80
C ILE A 59 0.58 6.78 -3.82
N HIS A 60 1.20 6.89 -5.00
CA HIS A 60 0.72 7.71 -6.10
C HIS A 60 0.26 6.85 -7.27
N GLY A 61 -0.72 7.34 -8.01
CA GLY A 61 -1.19 6.68 -9.21
C GLY A 61 -2.34 7.43 -9.88
N ASP A 62 -2.98 6.82 -10.86
CA ASP A 62 -4.13 7.42 -11.51
C ASP A 62 -5.26 7.62 -10.50
N GLN A 63 -5.89 8.80 -10.52
CA GLN A 63 -7.00 9.17 -9.63
C GLN A 63 -8.07 8.08 -9.51
N GLU A 64 -8.53 7.50 -10.62
CA GLU A 64 -9.58 6.47 -10.61
C GLU A 64 -9.11 5.19 -9.92
N LEU A 65 -7.84 4.80 -10.12
CA LEU A 65 -7.27 3.61 -9.48
C LEU A 65 -7.04 3.86 -7.98
N MET A 66 -6.55 5.03 -7.61
CA MET A 66 -6.35 5.41 -6.21
C MET A 66 -7.67 5.44 -5.44
N ASN A 67 -8.75 5.95 -6.04
CA ASN A 67 -10.08 5.94 -5.43
C ASN A 67 -10.60 4.51 -5.20
N GLN A 68 -10.43 3.60 -6.17
CA GLN A 68 -10.84 2.20 -6.02
C GLN A 68 -10.02 1.47 -4.95
N LEU A 69 -8.71 1.77 -4.88
CA LEU A 69 -7.85 1.22 -3.85
C LEU A 69 -8.23 1.75 -2.46
N ASP A 70 -8.58 3.04 -2.34
CA ASP A 70 -9.02 3.65 -1.09
C ASP A 70 -10.31 3.02 -0.57
N GLU A 71 -11.31 2.86 -1.45
CA GLU A 71 -12.58 2.22 -1.12
C GLU A 71 -12.36 0.79 -0.63
N LEU A 72 -11.53 0.01 -1.33
CA LEU A 72 -11.21 -1.36 -0.97
C LEU A 72 -10.53 -1.43 0.40
N LEU A 73 -9.49 -0.63 0.63
CA LEU A 73 -8.74 -0.64 1.89
C LEU A 73 -9.60 -0.14 3.06
N SER A 74 -10.39 0.91 2.84
CA SER A 74 -11.36 1.42 3.81
C SER A 74 -12.40 0.36 4.18
N SER A 75 -12.84 -0.45 3.22
CA SER A 75 -13.74 -1.58 3.50
C SER A 75 -13.09 -2.62 4.41
N PHE A 76 -11.77 -2.88 4.27
CA PHE A 76 -11.05 -3.80 5.15
C PHE A 76 -10.89 -3.24 6.57
N VAL A 77 -10.68 -1.94 6.71
CA VAL A 77 -10.67 -1.27 8.01
C VAL A 77 -12.03 -1.38 8.69
N ALA A 78 -13.12 -1.03 7.98
CA ALA A 78 -14.48 -1.09 8.50
C ALA A 78 -14.90 -2.52 8.92
N GLN A 79 -14.41 -3.53 8.22
CA GLN A 79 -14.65 -4.94 8.51
C GLN A 79 -13.72 -5.52 9.60
N GLY A 80 -12.83 -4.71 10.19
CA GLY A 80 -11.88 -5.18 11.20
C GLY A 80 -10.82 -6.17 10.67
N ARG A 81 -10.58 -6.19 9.35
CA ARG A 81 -9.63 -7.12 8.70
C ARG A 81 -8.17 -6.67 8.80
N MET A 82 -7.92 -5.46 9.29
CA MET A 82 -6.57 -4.86 9.38
C MET A 82 -5.92 -5.04 10.75
N LYS A 83 -6.70 -5.20 11.83
CA LYS A 83 -6.21 -5.39 13.21
C LYS A 83 -7.26 -6.05 14.10
N LEU A 84 -6.84 -6.87 15.06
CA LEU A 84 -7.72 -7.66 15.93
C LEU A 84 -8.37 -6.87 17.08
N SER A 85 -7.79 -5.75 17.54
CA SER A 85 -8.34 -4.99 18.70
C SER A 85 -7.63 -3.64 18.93
N SER A 86 -7.98 -2.60 18.17
CA SER A 86 -7.87 -1.18 18.54
C SER A 86 -8.44 -0.30 17.43
N ASP A 87 -8.50 1.02 17.65
CA ASP A 87 -8.59 1.98 16.55
C ASP A 87 -7.40 1.76 15.60
N TYR A 88 -7.70 1.45 14.34
CA TYR A 88 -6.71 1.23 13.31
C TYR A 88 -6.34 2.57 12.67
N LYS A 89 -5.06 2.92 12.68
CA LYS A 89 -4.52 4.06 11.93
C LYS A 89 -3.93 3.53 10.61
N PRO A 90 -4.43 3.98 9.45
CA PRO A 90 -3.87 3.61 8.16
C PRO A 90 -2.37 3.90 8.07
N CYS A 91 -1.60 2.93 7.59
CA CYS A 91 -0.18 3.09 7.31
C CYS A 91 0.10 3.63 5.90
N TRP A 92 -0.92 4.22 5.25
CA TRP A 92 -0.83 4.74 3.88
C TRP A 92 -1.56 6.07 3.72
N ARG A 93 -1.16 6.79 2.67
CA ARG A 93 -1.85 7.95 2.10
C ARG A 93 -1.88 7.75 0.58
N LEU A 94 -3.07 7.70 0.00
CA LEU A 94 -3.25 7.59 -1.45
C LEU A 94 -3.38 8.99 -2.05
N ALA A 95 -2.66 9.26 -3.14
CA ALA A 95 -2.71 10.52 -3.86
C ALA A 95 -2.85 10.26 -5.37
N GLY A 96 -3.86 10.89 -5.98
CA GLY A 96 -4.18 10.81 -7.41
C GLY A 96 -3.61 11.95 -8.24
#